data_AF-A0A7Y6PJG1-F1
#
_entry.id   AF-A0A7Y6PJG1-F1
#
_cell.length_a   1.000
_cell.length_b   1.000
_cell.length_c   1.000
_cell.angle_alpha   90.00
_cell.angle_beta   90.00
_cell.angle_gamma   90.00
#
_symmetry.space_group_name_H-M   'P 1'
#
loop_
_entity.id
_entity.type
_entity.pdbx_description
1 polymer ?
#
loop_
_entity_poly.entity_id
_entity_poly.type
_entity_poly.pdbx_seq_one_letter_code
_entity_poly.pdbx_strand_id
1 'polypeptide(L)'
;MSSRRYLDQIYSLQRLEAIEPGDYARLVADELPPATTPAEHEVRDAQIVAALEPIDAMIARAMRLRLDHALAADTSIPPPTRNVFATTIVSYAGRLPLLQQRAHDVAARGGAKVPGEVANLVIAAASAVLELRDAMRAAVLAMSSTPEQRKEPEPEPEKTFADMIEID
;
A
#
# COMPACT_ATOMS: atom_id res chain seq x y z
N MET A 1 14.11 -6.63 -14.48
CA MET A 1 13.72 -5.24 -14.12
C MET A 1 13.71 -5.20 -12.59
N SER A 2 14.22 -4.17 -11.93
CA SER A 2 14.19 -4.13 -10.45
C SER A 2 12.84 -3.62 -9.93
N SER A 3 12.48 -4.00 -8.70
CA SER A 3 11.31 -3.54 -7.97
C SER A 3 11.24 -2.02 -7.89
N ARG A 4 12.39 -1.37 -7.62
CA ARG A 4 12.51 0.10 -7.60
C ARG A 4 12.25 0.73 -8.97
N ARG A 5 12.84 0.17 -10.02
CA ARG A 5 12.66 0.66 -11.40
C ARG A 5 11.22 0.48 -11.89
N TYR A 6 10.49 -0.52 -11.38
CA TYR A 6 9.06 -0.67 -11.64
C TYR A 6 8.26 0.51 -11.08
N LEU A 7 8.51 0.89 -9.81
CA LEU A 7 7.84 2.04 -9.18
C LEU A 7 8.22 3.39 -9.79
N ASP A 8 9.45 3.53 -10.29
CA ASP A 8 9.92 4.78 -10.91
C ASP A 8 9.33 5.01 -12.32
N GLN A 9 8.80 3.97 -12.97
CA GLN A 9 8.15 4.09 -14.28
C GLN A 9 6.72 4.66 -14.21
N ILE A 10 6.22 4.95 -13.01
CA ILE A 10 4.87 5.51 -12.80
C ILE A 10 4.94 7.03 -12.91
N TYR A 11 5.01 7.52 -14.15
CA TYR A 11 5.08 8.95 -14.48
C TYR A 11 3.85 9.46 -15.26
N SER A 12 2.89 8.59 -15.56
CA SER A 12 1.64 8.95 -16.25
C SER A 12 0.44 8.23 -15.63
N LEU A 13 -0.76 8.78 -15.83
CA LEU A 13 -1.99 8.16 -15.35
C LEU A 13 -2.21 6.79 -15.98
N GLN A 14 -1.96 6.64 -17.29
CA GLN A 14 -2.03 5.35 -17.98
C GLN A 14 -1.10 4.29 -17.36
N ARG A 15 0.13 4.68 -17.00
CA ARG A 15 1.08 3.77 -16.34
C ARG A 15 0.63 3.43 -14.92
N LEU A 16 0.05 4.39 -14.20
CA LEU A 16 -0.52 4.19 -12.87
C LEU A 16 -1.71 3.21 -12.90
N GLU A 17 -2.58 3.33 -13.89
CA GLU A 17 -3.77 2.47 -14.05
C GLU A 17 -3.42 1.04 -14.51
N ALA A 18 -2.25 0.86 -15.12
CA ALA A 18 -1.75 -0.45 -15.54
C ALA A 18 -0.94 -1.17 -14.44
N ILE A 19 -0.86 -0.63 -13.22
CA ILE A 19 -0.12 -1.28 -12.13
C ILE A 19 -0.89 -2.51 -11.66
N GLU A 20 -0.21 -3.63 -11.68
CA GLU A 20 -0.64 -4.84 -11.00
C GLU A 20 0.11 -4.97 -9.66
N PRO A 21 -0.59 -5.00 -8.50
CA PRO A 21 0.05 -5.14 -7.19
C PRO A 21 0.94 -6.39 -7.07
N GLY A 22 0.52 -7.49 -7.70
CA GLY A 22 1.27 -8.75 -7.71
C GLY A 22 2.61 -8.68 -8.44
N ASP A 23 2.74 -7.81 -9.45
CA ASP A 23 3.99 -7.65 -10.19
C ASP A 23 5.10 -7.04 -9.33
N TYR A 24 4.75 -6.05 -8.49
CA TYR A 24 5.72 -5.48 -7.56
C TYR A 24 6.17 -6.52 -6.53
N ALA A 25 5.23 -7.26 -5.93
CA ALA A 25 5.56 -8.31 -4.96
C ALA A 25 6.46 -9.39 -5.57
N ARG A 26 6.19 -9.83 -6.80
CA ARG A 26 7.04 -10.79 -7.52
C ARG A 26 8.45 -10.25 -7.75
N LEU A 27 8.59 -8.99 -8.17
CA LEU A 27 9.90 -8.37 -8.35
C LEU A 27 10.67 -8.23 -7.02
N VAL A 28 9.99 -7.95 -5.91
CA VAL A 28 10.62 -7.96 -4.58
C VAL A 28 11.05 -9.38 -4.22
N ALA A 29 10.19 -10.39 -4.43
CA ALA A 29 10.53 -11.79 -4.16
C ALA A 29 11.77 -12.27 -4.94
N ASP A 30 11.88 -11.88 -6.21
CA ASP A 30 13.03 -12.20 -7.07
C ASP A 30 14.34 -11.54 -6.58
N GLU A 31 14.25 -10.45 -5.82
CA GLU A 31 15.40 -9.72 -5.24
C GLU A 31 15.81 -10.22 -3.85
N LEU A 32 14.95 -10.98 -3.17
CA LEU A 32 15.22 -11.49 -1.82
C LEU A 32 16.10 -12.75 -1.88
N PRO A 33 17.14 -12.85 -1.04
CA PRO A 33 17.93 -14.07 -0.93
C PRO A 33 17.05 -15.23 -0.41
N PRO A 34 17.33 -16.48 -0.83
CA PRO A 34 16.71 -17.64 -0.20
C PRO A 34 17.07 -17.66 1.29
N ALA A 35 16.12 -18.09 2.13
CA ALA A 35 16.33 -18.26 3.56
C ALA A 35 16.12 -19.74 3.91
N THR A 36 17.07 -20.30 4.64
CA THR A 36 17.10 -21.72 5.06
C THR A 36 17.25 -21.88 6.57
N THR A 37 17.67 -20.83 7.27
CA THR A 37 17.81 -20.80 8.72
C THR A 37 16.90 -19.73 9.34
N PRO A 38 16.54 -19.85 10.64
CA PRO A 38 15.73 -18.84 11.32
C PRO A 38 16.31 -17.41 11.22
N ALA A 39 17.62 -17.26 11.38
CA ALA A 39 18.29 -15.96 11.25
C ALA A 39 18.18 -15.37 9.84
N GLU A 40 18.24 -16.21 8.80
CA GLU A 40 18.03 -15.77 7.41
C GLU A 40 16.57 -15.36 7.16
N HIS A 41 15.61 -16.03 7.79
CA HIS A 41 14.19 -15.65 7.73
C HIS A 41 13.95 -14.28 8.38
N GLU A 42 14.55 -14.01 9.54
CA GLU A 42 14.45 -12.70 10.21
C GLU A 42 14.99 -11.56 9.32
N VAL A 43 16.15 -11.78 8.68
CA VAL A 43 16.74 -10.81 7.73
C VAL A 43 15.81 -10.59 6.54
N ARG A 44 15.24 -11.67 6.00
CA ARG A 44 14.31 -11.61 4.87
C ARG A 44 13.03 -10.86 5.23
N ASP A 45 12.46 -11.08 6.41
CA ASP A 45 11.28 -10.37 6.90
C ASP A 45 11.54 -8.87 7.07
N ALA A 46 12.72 -8.51 7.59
CA ALA A 46 13.13 -7.10 7.67
C ALA A 46 13.22 -6.45 6.28
N GLN A 47 13.70 -7.19 5.26
CA GLN A 47 13.75 -6.71 3.87
C GLN A 47 12.34 -6.58 3.25
N ILE A 48 11.42 -7.50 3.55
CA ILE A 48 10.00 -7.42 3.14
C ILE A 48 9.35 -6.17 3.74
N VAL A 49 9.57 -5.90 5.03
CA VAL A 49 9.05 -4.69 5.69
C VAL A 49 9.65 -3.43 5.07
N ALA A 50 10.96 -3.42 4.78
CA ALA A 50 11.63 -2.30 4.12
C ALA A 50 11.07 -2.03 2.71
N ALA A 51 10.63 -3.07 1.98
CA ALA A 51 10.03 -2.93 0.65
C ALA A 51 8.66 -2.22 0.65
N LEU A 52 8.05 -1.97 1.82
CA LEU A 52 6.80 -1.22 1.96
C LEU A 52 7.00 0.29 1.86
N GLU A 53 8.16 0.82 2.25
CA GLU A 53 8.42 2.27 2.25
C GLU A 53 8.40 2.88 0.83
N PRO A 54 9.02 2.27 -0.19
CA PRO A 54 8.94 2.76 -1.57
C PRO A 54 7.50 2.86 -2.12
N ILE A 55 6.58 2.02 -1.63
CA ILE A 55 5.16 2.09 -2.00
C ILE A 55 4.59 3.43 -1.56
N ASP A 56 4.82 3.83 -0.30
CA ASP A 56 4.25 5.08 0.24
C ASP A 56 4.78 6.32 -0.52
N ALA A 57 6.05 6.32 -0.90
CA ALA A 57 6.64 7.37 -1.74
C ALA A 57 6.04 7.41 -3.16
N MET A 58 5.74 6.24 -3.74
CA MET A 58 5.06 6.13 -5.04
C MET A 58 3.62 6.64 -4.95
N ILE A 59 2.91 6.33 -3.87
CA ILE A 59 1.50 6.73 -3.68
C ILE A 59 1.34 8.25 -3.61
N ALA A 60 2.29 8.97 -3.01
CA ALA A 60 2.29 10.44 -3.06
C ALA A 60 2.39 10.97 -4.50
N ARG A 61 3.22 10.35 -5.35
CA ARG A 61 3.34 10.71 -6.77
C ARG A 61 2.06 10.35 -7.55
N ALA A 62 1.51 9.16 -7.31
CA ALA A 62 0.26 8.72 -7.90
C ALA A 62 -0.90 9.67 -7.58
N MET A 63 -0.98 10.14 -6.33
CA MET A 63 -1.99 11.11 -5.91
C MET A 63 -1.85 12.42 -6.67
N ARG A 64 -0.62 12.91 -6.84
CA ARG A 64 -0.36 14.12 -7.63
C ARG A 64 -0.84 13.96 -9.08
N LEU A 65 -0.47 12.86 -9.74
CA LEU A 65 -0.92 12.57 -11.11
C LEU A 65 -2.45 12.53 -11.22
N ARG A 66 -3.13 11.90 -10.27
CA ARG A 66 -4.60 11.84 -10.25
C ARG A 66 -5.23 13.20 -10.00
N LEU A 67 -4.70 14.01 -9.09
CA LEU A 67 -5.21 15.36 -8.84
C LEU A 67 -5.01 16.29 -10.03
N ASP A 68 -3.85 16.23 -10.68
CA ASP A 68 -3.56 17.02 -11.87
C ASP A 68 -4.54 16.70 -13.00
N HIS A 69 -4.92 15.42 -13.16
CA HIS A 69 -5.91 14.98 -14.13
C HIS A 69 -7.35 15.34 -13.71
N ALA A 70 -7.76 14.99 -12.49
CA ALA A 70 -9.13 15.19 -12.01
C ALA A 70 -9.52 16.68 -11.93
N LEU A 71 -8.56 17.55 -11.65
CA LEU A 71 -8.75 18.99 -11.54
C LEU A 71 -8.14 19.76 -12.70
N ALA A 72 -7.99 19.13 -13.88
CA ALA A 72 -7.40 19.78 -15.05
C ALA A 72 -8.22 21.00 -15.53
N ALA A 73 -9.54 20.93 -15.40
CA ALA A 73 -10.47 22.00 -15.80
C ALA A 73 -10.89 22.93 -14.64
N ASP A 74 -10.46 22.64 -13.41
CA ASP A 74 -10.84 23.39 -12.21
C ASP A 74 -9.60 24.09 -11.63
N THR A 75 -9.65 25.40 -11.42
CA THR A 75 -8.54 26.19 -10.86
C THR A 75 -8.75 26.59 -9.39
N SER A 76 -9.83 26.15 -8.76
CA SER A 76 -10.20 26.55 -7.39
C SER A 76 -9.25 26.01 -6.33
N ILE A 77 -8.61 24.87 -6.59
CA ILE A 77 -7.52 24.36 -5.76
C ILE A 77 -6.20 24.63 -6.50
N PRO A 78 -5.34 25.54 -6.01
CA PRO A 78 -4.11 25.87 -6.68
C PRO A 78 -3.06 24.75 -6.57
N PRO A 79 -2.08 24.67 -7.49
CA PRO A 79 -1.09 23.59 -7.51
C PRO A 79 -0.33 23.35 -6.19
N PRO A 80 0.08 24.38 -5.42
CA PRO A 80 0.73 24.17 -4.13
C PRO A 80 -0.14 23.38 -3.14
N THR A 81 -1.45 23.65 -3.11
CA THR A 81 -2.39 22.94 -2.22
C THR A 81 -2.65 21.51 -2.71
N ARG A 82 -2.74 21.28 -4.03
CA ARG A 82 -2.79 19.92 -4.59
C ARG A 82 -1.57 19.10 -4.16
N ASN A 83 -0.38 19.73 -4.19
CA ASN A 83 0.86 19.08 -3.76
C ASN A 83 0.82 18.72 -2.27
N VAL A 84 0.26 19.58 -1.40
CA VAL A 84 0.08 19.25 0.03
C VAL A 84 -0.84 18.06 0.21
N PHE A 85 -1.99 18.00 -0.49
CA PHE A 85 -2.87 16.83 -0.43
C PHE A 85 -2.18 15.55 -0.92
N ALA A 86 -1.38 15.66 -1.99
CA ALA A 86 -0.64 14.53 -2.53
C ALA A 86 0.44 14.00 -1.58
N THR A 87 1.26 14.86 -0.97
CA THR A 87 2.35 14.43 -0.08
C THR A 87 1.86 13.95 1.28
N THR A 88 0.65 14.34 1.69
CA THR A 88 0.06 13.94 2.98
C THR A 88 -0.97 12.81 2.86
N ILE A 89 -1.19 12.28 1.66
CA ILE A 89 -2.26 11.31 1.38
C ILE A 89 -2.21 10.06 2.28
N VAL A 90 -1.01 9.54 2.55
CA VAL A 90 -0.83 8.36 3.41
C VAL A 90 -1.32 8.64 4.84
N SER A 91 -1.15 9.86 5.35
CA SER A 91 -1.68 10.26 6.65
C SER A 91 -3.21 10.33 6.68
N TYR A 92 -3.87 10.46 5.52
CA TYR A 92 -5.32 10.47 5.43
C TYR A 92 -5.95 9.07 5.32
N ALA A 93 -5.16 8.00 5.31
CA ALA A 93 -5.68 6.64 5.46
C ALA A 93 -6.57 6.55 6.72
N GLY A 94 -7.81 6.07 6.55
CA GLY A 94 -8.82 6.04 7.62
C GLY A 94 -9.41 7.41 8.03
N ARG A 95 -9.03 8.51 7.36
CA ARG A 95 -9.46 9.89 7.66
C ARG A 95 -9.92 10.66 6.43
N LEU A 96 -10.46 9.96 5.42
CA LEU A 96 -10.98 10.58 4.20
C LEU A 96 -12.04 11.68 4.43
N PRO A 97 -12.95 11.58 5.42
CA PRO A 97 -13.88 12.69 5.71
C PRO A 97 -13.16 14.01 6.06
N LEU A 98 -12.01 13.94 6.75
CA LEU A 98 -11.21 15.12 7.05
C LEU A 98 -10.56 15.71 5.80
N LEU A 99 -10.10 14.87 4.87
CA LEU A 99 -9.60 15.32 3.57
C LEU A 99 -10.71 15.99 2.76
N GLN A 100 -11.92 15.41 2.76
CA GLN A 100 -13.07 15.93 2.03
C GLN A 100 -13.43 17.33 2.51
N GLN A 101 -13.54 17.52 3.84
CA GLN A 101 -13.81 18.81 4.43
C GLN A 101 -12.75 19.85 4.04
N ARG A 102 -11.47 19.48 4.13
CA ARG A 102 -10.37 20.39 3.75
C ARG A 102 -10.39 20.74 2.27
N ALA A 103 -10.65 19.78 1.40
CA ALA A 103 -10.76 20.01 -0.04
C ALA A 103 -11.93 20.93 -0.37
N HIS A 104 -13.08 20.71 0.27
CA HIS A 104 -14.26 21.57 0.16
C HIS A 104 -13.93 23.02 0.57
N ASP A 105 -13.32 23.21 1.75
CA ASP A 105 -13.02 24.54 2.28
C ASP A 105 -11.98 25.30 1.45
N VAL A 106 -11.02 24.58 0.86
CA VAL A 106 -10.06 25.17 -0.08
C VAL A 106 -10.76 25.55 -1.38
N ALA A 107 -11.56 24.65 -1.96
CA ALA A 107 -12.28 24.91 -3.21
C ALA A 107 -13.26 26.09 -3.08
N ALA A 108 -13.99 26.18 -1.95
CA ALA A 108 -14.89 27.29 -1.66
C ALA A 108 -14.14 28.64 -1.61
N ARG A 109 -12.99 28.68 -0.91
CA ARG A 109 -12.15 29.89 -0.84
C ARG A 109 -11.52 30.24 -2.19
N GLY A 110 -11.24 29.24 -3.02
CA GLY A 110 -10.74 29.40 -4.37
C GLY A 110 -11.80 29.73 -5.42
N GLY A 111 -13.06 29.92 -5.02
CA GLY A 111 -14.14 30.34 -5.91
C GLY A 111 -14.77 29.23 -6.76
N ALA A 112 -14.66 27.96 -6.32
CA ALA A 112 -15.40 26.87 -6.95
C ALA A 112 -16.91 27.17 -6.92
N LYS A 113 -17.59 26.97 -8.06
CA LYS A 113 -19.06 27.12 -8.15
C LYS A 113 -19.78 26.10 -7.27
N VAL A 114 -19.26 24.88 -7.24
CA VAL A 114 -19.79 23.77 -6.44
C VAL A 114 -18.62 23.10 -5.68
N PRO A 115 -18.21 23.65 -4.52
CA PRO A 115 -17.05 23.14 -3.78
C PRO A 115 -17.14 21.66 -3.39
N GLY A 116 -18.37 21.16 -3.18
CA GLY A 116 -18.62 19.74 -2.92
C GLY A 116 -18.23 18.82 -4.07
N GLU A 117 -18.43 19.23 -5.33
CA GLU A 117 -18.01 18.43 -6.48
C GLU A 117 -16.49 18.34 -6.59
N VAL A 118 -15.80 19.46 -6.36
CA VAL A 118 -14.33 19.50 -6.31
C VAL A 118 -13.80 18.62 -5.19
N ALA A 119 -14.40 18.67 -4.00
CA ALA A 119 -14.04 17.81 -2.89
C ALA A 119 -14.25 16.32 -3.23
N ASN A 120 -15.34 15.97 -3.90
CA ASN A 120 -15.61 14.60 -4.33
C ASN A 120 -14.59 14.10 -5.36
N LEU A 121 -14.11 14.95 -6.28
CA LEU A 121 -13.02 14.61 -7.20
C LEU A 121 -11.71 14.31 -6.44
N VAL A 122 -11.38 15.11 -5.43
CA VAL A 122 -10.21 14.87 -4.56
C VAL A 122 -10.36 13.55 -3.81
N ILE A 123 -11.55 13.24 -3.29
CA ILE A 123 -11.81 11.97 -2.60
C ILE A 123 -11.75 10.77 -3.53
N ALA A 124 -12.32 10.86 -4.74
CA ALA A 124 -12.21 9.80 -5.73
C ALA A 124 -10.75 9.49 -6.08
N ALA A 125 -9.91 10.52 -6.26
CA ALA A 125 -8.48 10.36 -6.46
C ALA A 125 -7.79 9.72 -5.25
N ALA A 126 -8.12 10.19 -4.03
CA ALA A 126 -7.57 9.70 -2.77
C ALA A 126 -7.90 8.23 -2.51
N SER A 127 -9.16 7.84 -2.65
CA SER A 127 -9.61 6.46 -2.48
C SER A 127 -8.88 5.53 -3.42
N ALA A 128 -8.81 5.86 -4.72
CA ALA A 128 -8.16 5.02 -5.72
C ALA A 128 -6.67 4.76 -5.42
N VAL A 129 -5.92 5.77 -4.94
CA VAL A 129 -4.51 5.56 -4.59
C VAL A 129 -4.33 4.84 -3.25
N LEU A 130 -5.23 5.03 -2.28
CA LEU A 130 -5.16 4.31 -1.00
C LEU A 130 -5.54 2.84 -1.17
N GLU A 131 -6.53 2.52 -2.01
CA GLU A 131 -6.85 1.14 -2.38
C GLU A 131 -5.67 0.45 -3.06
N LEU A 132 -5.01 1.14 -4.01
CA LEU A 132 -3.81 0.63 -4.66
C LEU A 132 -2.68 0.41 -3.64
N ARG A 133 -2.47 1.36 -2.73
CA ARG A 133 -1.49 1.26 -1.65
C ARG A 133 -1.73 0.00 -0.83
N ASP A 134 -2.96 -0.21 -0.39
CA ASP A 134 -3.31 -1.31 0.49
C ASP A 134 -3.18 -2.66 -0.24
N ALA A 135 -3.58 -2.72 -1.52
CA ALA A 135 -3.39 -3.90 -2.36
C ALA A 135 -1.90 -4.26 -2.55
N MET A 136 -1.04 -3.26 -2.84
CA MET A 136 0.40 -3.49 -3.00
C MET A 136 1.07 -3.93 -1.69
N ARG A 137 0.70 -3.30 -0.57
CA ARG A 137 1.22 -3.68 0.75
C ARG A 137 0.77 -5.08 1.15
N ALA A 138 -0.49 -5.43 0.88
CA ALA A 138 -1.01 -6.78 1.12
C ALA A 138 -0.27 -7.83 0.27
N ALA A 139 -0.02 -7.55 -1.01
CA ALA A 139 0.73 -8.46 -1.89
C ALA A 139 2.17 -8.70 -1.39
N VAL A 140 2.86 -7.67 -0.89
CA VAL A 140 4.20 -7.79 -0.30
C VAL A 140 4.17 -8.56 1.02
N LEU A 141 3.23 -8.25 1.91
CA LEU A 141 3.10 -8.94 3.20
C LEU A 141 2.67 -10.40 3.05
N ALA A 142 1.97 -10.76 1.98
CA ALA A 142 1.64 -12.16 1.71
C ALA A 142 2.90 -13.03 1.50
N MET A 143 4.05 -12.42 1.15
CA MET A 143 5.32 -13.13 0.97
C MET A 143 5.98 -13.60 2.26
N SER A 144 5.69 -12.95 3.41
CA SER A 144 6.21 -13.37 4.71
C SER A 144 5.38 -14.49 5.34
N SER A 145 4.21 -14.80 4.77
CA SER A 145 3.37 -15.92 5.21
C SER A 145 3.81 -17.23 4.56
N THR A 146 4.82 -17.89 5.11
CA THR A 146 5.19 -19.25 4.69
C THR A 146 4.06 -20.23 5.06
N PRO A 147 3.61 -21.13 4.16
CA PRO A 147 2.58 -22.14 4.46
C PRO A 147 2.91 -23.03 5.67
N GLU A 148 4.19 -23.21 5.97
CA GLU A 148 4.66 -24.02 7.11
C GLU A 148 4.33 -23.41 8.47
N GLN A 149 4.16 -22.09 8.58
CA GLN A 149 3.71 -21.45 9.83
C GLN A 149 2.20 -21.60 10.07
N ARG A 150 1.43 -22.13 9.10
CA ARG A 150 0.00 -22.45 9.26
C ARG A 150 -0.26 -23.89 9.70
N LYS A 151 0.78 -24.74 9.78
CA LYS A 151 0.65 -26.05 10.42
C LYS A 151 0.68 -25.81 11.93
N GLU A 152 -0.52 -25.69 12.50
CA GLU A 152 -0.75 -25.92 13.93
C GLU A 152 0.04 -27.17 14.34
N PRO A 153 0.80 -27.16 15.46
CA PRO A 153 1.54 -28.34 15.87
C PRO A 153 0.55 -29.52 15.94
N GLU A 154 0.83 -30.59 15.21
CA GLU A 154 0.06 -31.83 15.34
C GLU A 154 0.05 -32.16 16.84
N PRO A 155 -1.13 -32.34 17.46
CA PRO A 155 -1.18 -32.68 18.87
C PRO A 155 -0.33 -33.94 19.05
N GLU A 156 0.68 -33.86 19.92
CA GLU A 156 1.42 -35.05 20.32
C GLU A 156 0.39 -36.11 20.71
N PRO A 157 0.50 -37.36 20.20
CA PRO A 157 -0.42 -38.40 20.59
C PRO A 157 -0.38 -38.49 22.11
N GLU A 158 -1.52 -38.23 22.76
CA GLU A 158 -1.66 -38.40 24.20
C GLU A 158 -1.16 -39.80 24.54
N LYS A 159 -0.08 -39.88 25.34
CA LYS A 159 0.39 -41.16 25.86
C LYS A 159 -0.79 -41.82 26.54
N THR A 160 -1.20 -42.97 26.01
CA THR A 160 -2.31 -43.70 26.60
C THR A 160 -1.83 -44.32 27.90
N PHE A 161 -2.76 -44.58 28.82
CA PHE A 161 -2.44 -45.26 30.09
C PHE A 161 -1.69 -46.59 29.88
N ALA A 162 -1.83 -47.23 28.70
CA ALA A 162 -1.10 -48.43 28.33
C ALA A 162 0.42 -48.20 28.17
N ASP A 163 0.82 -47.03 27.66
CA ASP A 163 2.23 -46.69 27.43
C ASP A 163 2.96 -46.29 28.73
N MET A 164 2.21 -46.04 29.81
CA MET A 164 2.74 -45.63 31.11
C MET A 164 2.95 -46.80 32.09
N ILE A 165 2.56 -48.02 31.69
CA ILE A 165 2.65 -49.24 32.51
C ILE A 165 3.89 -50.08 32.13
N GLU A 166 4.55 -49.82 31.00
CA GLU A 166 5.81 -50.48 30.60
C GLU A 166 7.06 -49.75 31.08
N ILE A 167 7.12 -49.41 32.37
CA ILE A 167 8.38 -49.04 33.03
C ILE A 167 8.59 -50.06 34.16
N ASP A 168 9.28 -51.15 33.84
CA ASP A 168 9.94 -52.03 34.82
C ASP A 168 11.27 -51.40 35.27
#